data_AF-A0A1H4ZBP1-F1
#
_entry.id   AF-A0A1H4ZBP1-F1
#
_cell.length_a   1.000
_cell.length_b   1.000
_cell.length_c   1.000
_cell.angle_alpha   90.00
_cell.angle_beta   90.00
_cell.angle_gamma   90.00
#
_symmetry.space_group_name_H-M   'P 1'
#
loop_
_entity.id
_entity.type
_entity.pdbx_description
1 polymer ?
#
loop_
_entity_poly.entity_id
_entity_poly.type
_entity_poly.pdbx_seq_one_letter_code
_entity_poly.pdbx_strand_id
1 'polypeptide(L)'
;MQLRLTRKLISAVLLSSCMAISPVFAAEPDTGLSSAEQGNYLLELKRLYLTQNDRQALLAHCNDLLKTYALRAAYQVGQAQRQDLLYQLRQGESGELLLREETRGQQGTDIAVRNQRVPLFGVDPFVRYECPTSGISCVLRNPNDGSPMLTIVRDHKGAAELAKALSFLIRNLQKG
;
A
#
# COMPACT_ATOMS: atom_id res chain seq x y z
N MET A 1 -44.81 -46.66 41.49
CA MET A 1 -45.06 -48.10 41.29
C MET A 1 -45.30 -48.35 39.81
N GLN A 2 -44.53 -49.29 39.24
CA GLN A 2 -44.79 -50.08 38.03
C GLN A 2 -44.50 -49.45 36.65
N LEU A 3 -43.34 -49.88 36.11
CA LEU A 3 -42.99 -49.93 34.70
C LEU A 3 -44.01 -50.73 33.89
N ARG A 4 -44.20 -50.35 32.62
CA ARG A 4 -44.41 -51.32 31.52
C ARG A 4 -43.69 -50.86 30.25
N LEU A 5 -42.68 -51.63 29.85
CA LEU A 5 -42.12 -51.66 28.50
C LEU A 5 -43.09 -52.39 27.56
N THR A 6 -43.36 -51.85 26.38
CA THR A 6 -43.58 -52.68 25.18
C THR A 6 -43.00 -52.02 23.92
N ARG A 7 -42.13 -52.81 23.31
CA ARG A 7 -41.35 -52.68 22.09
C ARG A 7 -42.24 -52.77 20.85
N LYS A 8 -42.19 -51.81 19.92
CA LYS A 8 -42.42 -52.05 18.48
C LYS A 8 -41.57 -51.14 17.61
N LEU A 9 -40.74 -51.80 16.79
CA LEU A 9 -39.92 -51.26 15.72
C LEU A 9 -40.81 -50.74 14.59
N ILE A 10 -40.60 -49.49 14.13
CA ILE A 10 -40.93 -49.07 12.77
C ILE A 10 -39.83 -48.11 12.29
N SER A 11 -39.15 -48.54 11.23
CA SER A 11 -38.20 -47.79 10.43
C SER A 11 -38.85 -46.56 9.81
N ALA A 12 -38.21 -45.40 9.89
CA ALA A 12 -38.49 -44.29 8.98
C ALA A 12 -37.20 -43.50 8.70
N VAL A 13 -36.79 -43.59 7.44
CA VAL A 13 -35.68 -42.94 6.76
C VAL A 13 -35.75 -41.41 6.94
N LEU A 14 -34.65 -40.80 7.38
CA LEU A 14 -34.42 -39.36 7.20
C LEU A 14 -32.98 -39.14 6.73
N LEU A 15 -32.91 -38.54 5.54
CA LEU A 15 -31.71 -38.13 4.82
C LEU A 15 -30.85 -37.21 5.71
N SER A 16 -29.63 -37.64 6.03
CA SER A 16 -28.62 -36.72 6.58
C SER A 16 -27.70 -36.28 5.46
N SER A 17 -27.97 -35.06 4.98
CA SER A 17 -27.19 -34.27 4.03
C SER A 17 -25.69 -34.31 4.34
N CYS A 18 -24.88 -34.77 3.38
CA CYS A 18 -23.44 -34.50 3.38
C CYS A 18 -23.23 -33.00 3.15
N MET A 19 -22.92 -32.24 4.20
CA MET A 19 -22.29 -30.94 4.03
C MET A 19 -20.89 -31.17 3.47
N ALA A 20 -20.73 -30.94 2.17
CA ALA A 20 -19.44 -30.76 1.55
C ALA A 20 -18.79 -29.51 2.18
N ILE A 21 -17.76 -29.72 2.99
CA ILE A 21 -16.86 -28.65 3.42
C ILE A 21 -16.05 -28.30 2.18
N SER A 22 -16.47 -27.27 1.44
CA SER A 22 -15.61 -26.67 0.44
C SER A 22 -14.41 -26.06 1.16
N PRO A 23 -13.16 -26.34 0.76
CA PRO A 23 -12.04 -25.53 1.20
C PRO A 23 -12.30 -24.10 0.69
N VAL A 24 -12.47 -23.17 1.62
CA VAL A 24 -12.36 -21.74 1.32
C VAL A 24 -10.90 -21.52 0.96
N PHE A 25 -10.56 -21.66 -0.32
CA PHE A 25 -9.36 -21.07 -0.84
C PHE A 25 -9.53 -19.56 -0.69
N ALA A 26 -8.77 -18.98 0.24
CA ALA A 26 -8.57 -17.54 0.28
C ALA A 26 -8.03 -17.14 -1.09
N ALA A 27 -8.86 -16.46 -1.89
CA ALA A 27 -8.41 -15.85 -3.12
C ALA A 27 -7.30 -14.86 -2.73
N GLU A 28 -6.08 -15.15 -3.16
CA GLU A 28 -5.01 -14.16 -3.19
C GLU A 28 -5.54 -12.97 -3.99
N PRO A 29 -5.45 -11.72 -3.48
CA PRO A 29 -5.94 -10.58 -4.22
C PRO A 29 -5.15 -10.50 -5.51
N ASP A 30 -5.86 -10.62 -6.63
CA ASP A 30 -5.34 -10.49 -7.98
C ASP A 30 -4.53 -9.17 -8.06
N THR A 31 -3.20 -9.29 -8.15
CA THR A 31 -2.27 -8.15 -8.05
C THR A 31 -2.20 -7.32 -9.33
N GLY A 32 -3.17 -7.47 -10.23
CA GLY A 32 -3.35 -6.65 -11.42
C GLY A 32 -4.73 -6.01 -11.41
N LEU A 33 -4.79 -4.68 -11.19
CA LEU A 33 -6.00 -3.92 -11.53
C LEU A 33 -6.29 -4.13 -13.02
N SER A 34 -7.54 -4.43 -13.36
CA SER A 34 -7.96 -4.56 -14.75
C SER A 34 -7.65 -3.27 -15.52
N SER A 35 -7.47 -3.39 -16.84
CA SER A 35 -7.20 -2.21 -17.71
C SER A 35 -8.27 -1.12 -17.55
N ALA A 36 -9.53 -1.51 -17.33
CA ALA A 36 -10.64 -0.58 -17.08
C ALA A 36 -10.52 0.14 -15.73
N GLU A 37 -10.18 -0.59 -14.65
CA GLU A 37 -9.97 0.01 -13.32
C GLU A 37 -8.77 0.96 -13.31
N GLN A 38 -7.69 0.62 -14.01
CA GLN A 38 -6.55 1.52 -14.20
C GLN A 38 -6.98 2.80 -14.93
N GLY A 39 -7.75 2.68 -16.02
CA GLY A 39 -8.23 3.83 -16.79
C GLY A 39 -9.09 4.78 -15.95
N ASN A 40 -10.05 4.23 -15.19
CA ASN A 40 -10.93 5.01 -14.31
C ASN A 40 -10.14 5.72 -13.20
N TYR A 41 -9.20 5.02 -12.57
CA TYR A 41 -8.35 5.60 -11.54
C TYR A 41 -7.54 6.80 -12.08
N LEU A 42 -6.92 6.67 -13.25
CA LEU A 42 -6.17 7.76 -13.87
C LEU A 42 -7.07 8.93 -14.26
N LEU A 43 -8.30 8.67 -14.72
CA LEU A 43 -9.27 9.71 -15.02
C LEU A 43 -9.67 10.50 -13.78
N GLU A 44 -9.91 9.81 -12.66
CA GLU A 44 -10.23 10.43 -11.38
C GLU A 44 -9.07 11.31 -10.87
N LEU A 45 -7.84 10.82 -10.93
CA LEU A 45 -6.67 11.60 -10.53
C LEU A 45 -6.48 12.84 -11.40
N LYS A 46 -6.62 12.70 -12.73
CA LYS A 46 -6.56 13.84 -13.65
C LYS A 46 -7.59 14.91 -13.32
N ARG A 47 -8.82 14.51 -12.98
CA ARG A 47 -9.88 15.42 -12.53
C ARG A 47 -9.51 16.08 -11.19
N LEU A 48 -9.02 15.31 -10.23
CA LEU A 48 -8.64 15.81 -8.90
C LEU A 48 -7.51 16.84 -8.98
N TYR A 49 -6.51 16.57 -9.81
CA TYR A 49 -5.30 17.40 -9.96
C TYR A 49 -5.37 18.41 -11.12
N LEU A 50 -6.54 18.53 -11.76
CA LEU A 50 -6.80 19.49 -12.84
C LEU A 50 -5.76 19.42 -13.97
N THR A 51 -5.40 18.22 -14.40
CA THR A 51 -4.42 17.99 -15.47
C THR A 51 -4.92 16.94 -16.45
N GLN A 52 -4.41 16.99 -17.68
CA GLN A 52 -4.64 15.97 -18.70
C GLN A 52 -3.48 14.95 -18.79
N ASN A 53 -2.40 15.17 -18.04
CA ASN A 53 -1.21 14.34 -18.08
C ASN A 53 -1.21 13.33 -16.93
N ASP A 54 -1.21 12.04 -17.26
CA ASP A 54 -1.22 10.95 -16.28
C ASP A 54 -0.02 11.01 -15.31
N ARG A 55 1.19 11.32 -15.80
CA ARG A 55 2.40 11.44 -14.95
C ARG A 55 2.26 12.58 -13.96
N GLN A 56 1.76 13.73 -14.42
CA GLN A 56 1.56 14.88 -13.55
C GLN A 56 0.51 14.57 -12.47
N ALA A 57 -0.60 13.93 -12.84
CA ALA A 57 -1.64 13.55 -11.89
C ALA A 57 -1.12 12.56 -10.84
N LEU A 58 -0.40 11.51 -11.27
CA LEU A 58 0.19 10.51 -10.39
C LEU A 58 1.27 11.09 -9.47
N LEU A 59 2.16 11.94 -9.99
CA LEU A 59 3.19 12.61 -9.19
C LEU A 59 2.56 13.52 -8.13
N ALA A 60 1.55 14.30 -8.50
CA ALA A 60 0.84 15.15 -7.56
C ALA A 60 0.17 14.31 -6.48
N HIS A 61 -0.49 13.21 -6.87
CA HIS A 61 -1.13 12.29 -5.95
C HIS A 61 -0.16 11.66 -4.95
N CYS A 62 0.94 11.08 -5.44
CA CYS A 62 1.96 10.50 -4.57
C CYS A 62 2.52 11.54 -3.59
N ASN A 63 2.77 12.78 -4.02
CA ASN A 63 3.28 13.84 -3.14
C ASN A 63 2.27 14.28 -2.09
N ASP A 64 0.98 14.35 -2.41
CA ASP A 64 -0.06 14.64 -1.44
C ASP A 64 -0.21 13.53 -0.40
N LEU A 65 -0.14 12.27 -0.82
CA LEU A 65 -0.12 11.12 0.09
C LEU A 65 1.11 11.17 1.00
N LEU A 66 2.31 11.43 0.45
CA LEU A 66 3.54 11.57 1.23
C LEU A 66 3.48 12.73 2.24
N LYS A 67 2.82 13.83 1.88
CA LYS A 67 2.59 14.95 2.79
C LYS A 67 1.61 14.58 3.91
N THR A 68 0.53 13.90 3.56
CA THR A 68 -0.54 13.48 4.47
C THR A 68 -0.06 12.44 5.47
N TYR A 69 0.70 11.46 5.00
CA TYR A 69 1.17 10.32 5.78
C TYR A 69 2.63 10.45 6.23
N ALA A 70 3.18 11.66 6.23
CA ALA A 70 4.54 11.91 6.72
C ALA A 70 4.73 11.39 8.16
N LEU A 71 5.84 10.69 8.41
CA LEU A 71 6.20 10.27 9.77
C LEU A 71 6.77 11.47 10.54
N ARG A 72 5.90 12.13 11.30
CA ARG A 72 6.26 13.30 12.12
C ARG A 72 6.85 12.89 13.47
N ALA A 73 7.65 13.78 14.05
CA ALA A 73 8.19 13.65 15.40
C ALA A 73 7.09 13.45 16.46
N ALA A 74 5.90 14.00 16.22
CA ALA A 74 4.73 13.86 17.09
C ALA A 74 4.24 12.41 17.23
N TYR A 75 4.45 11.55 16.22
CA TYR A 75 4.08 10.13 16.27
C TYR A 75 5.14 9.26 16.97
N GLN A 76 6.33 9.79 17.21
CA GLN A 76 7.50 9.07 17.73
C GLN A 76 7.67 9.23 19.25
N VAL A 77 6.56 9.27 20.00
CA VAL A 77 6.62 9.46 21.45
C VAL A 77 7.42 8.34 22.12
N GLY A 78 8.32 8.71 23.04
CA GLY A 78 9.19 7.77 23.75
C GLY A 78 10.44 7.32 22.98
N GLN A 79 10.64 7.77 21.74
CA GLN A 79 11.89 7.52 21.01
C GLN A 79 12.94 8.58 21.35
N ALA A 80 14.21 8.17 21.42
CA ALA A 80 15.32 9.05 21.78
C ALA A 80 15.57 10.14 20.71
N GLN A 81 15.48 9.79 19.43
CA GLN A 81 15.73 10.70 18.31
C GLN A 81 14.45 10.90 17.50
N ARG A 82 13.61 11.85 17.93
CA ARG A 82 12.37 12.18 17.22
C ARG A 82 12.64 13.19 16.11
N GLN A 83 12.18 12.86 14.91
CA GLN A 83 12.38 13.72 13.75
C GLN A 83 11.18 13.66 12.81
N ASP A 84 10.88 14.76 12.14
CA ASP A 84 10.02 14.73 10.97
C ASP A 84 10.76 14.08 9.82
N LEU A 85 10.09 13.19 9.10
CA LEU A 85 10.58 12.54 7.89
C LEU A 85 9.65 12.91 6.73
N LEU A 86 10.18 13.71 5.80
CA LEU A 86 9.43 14.33 4.71
C LEU A 86 10.00 13.89 3.37
N TYR A 87 9.09 13.66 2.43
CA TYR A 87 9.44 13.19 1.10
C TYR A 87 8.87 14.08 0.02
N GLN A 88 9.61 14.19 -1.06
CA GLN A 88 9.13 14.78 -2.31
C GLN A 88 9.62 13.96 -3.49
N LEU A 89 8.70 13.65 -4.40
CA LEU A 89 8.95 12.98 -5.65
C LEU A 89 8.93 13.97 -6.81
N ARG A 90 9.87 13.82 -7.73
CA ARG A 90 9.91 14.53 -9.01
C ARG A 90 10.29 13.57 -10.12
N GLN A 91 9.82 13.87 -11.33
CA GLN A 91 10.33 13.19 -12.52
C GLN A 91 11.80 13.57 -12.72
N GLY A 92 12.65 12.57 -12.98
CA GLY A 92 14.04 12.76 -13.37
C GLY A 92 14.21 12.76 -14.89
N GLU A 93 15.34 12.25 -15.35
CA GLU A 93 15.54 11.93 -16.76
C GLU A 93 14.64 10.75 -17.17
N SER A 94 14.71 10.35 -18.45
CA SER A 94 13.90 9.24 -18.97
C SER A 94 14.12 7.98 -18.12
N GLY A 95 13.02 7.44 -17.56
CA GLY A 95 13.07 6.26 -16.70
C GLY A 95 13.65 6.49 -15.30
N GLU A 96 13.77 7.74 -14.83
CA GLU A 96 14.22 8.05 -13.47
C GLU A 96 13.13 8.71 -12.62
N LEU A 97 13.09 8.33 -11.34
CA LEU A 97 12.35 9.03 -10.29
C LEU A 97 13.34 9.69 -9.32
N LEU A 98 13.21 11.00 -9.13
CA LEU A 98 13.98 11.74 -8.13
C LEU A 98 13.20 11.75 -6.83
N LEU A 99 13.80 11.22 -5.77
CA LEU A 99 13.25 11.21 -4.44
C LEU A 99 14.13 12.08 -3.52
N ARG A 100 13.53 13.14 -2.97
CA ARG A 100 14.11 13.97 -1.93
C ARG A 100 13.55 13.54 -0.60
N GLU A 101 14.43 13.23 0.34
CA GLU A 101 14.12 13.01 1.75
C GLU A 101 14.66 14.20 2.55
N GLU A 102 13.84 14.73 3.45
CA GLU A 102 14.22 15.74 4.43
C GLU A 102 13.92 15.19 5.82
N THR A 103 14.93 15.15 6.68
CA THR A 103 14.77 14.90 8.10
C THR A 103 14.90 16.20 8.87
N ARG A 104 14.01 16.42 9.84
CA ARG A 104 14.05 17.60 10.70
C ARG A 104 13.93 17.19 12.16
N GLY A 105 14.95 17.46 12.95
CA GLY A 105 14.96 17.22 14.39
C GLY A 105 13.88 18.02 15.13
N GLN A 106 13.56 17.60 16.35
CA GLN A 106 12.46 18.16 17.14
C GLN A 106 12.52 19.68 17.34
N GLN A 107 13.73 20.27 17.43
CA GLN A 107 13.93 21.72 17.61
C GLN A 107 13.97 22.50 16.29
N GLY A 108 13.82 21.83 15.14
CA GLY A 108 13.78 22.45 13.81
C GLY A 108 15.11 22.98 13.27
N THR A 109 16.18 22.98 14.09
CA THR A 109 17.51 23.48 13.74
C THR A 109 18.41 22.43 13.09
N ASP A 110 18.11 21.15 13.31
CA ASP A 110 18.80 20.01 12.68
C ASP A 110 17.99 19.57 11.45
N ILE A 111 18.34 20.09 10.28
CA ILE A 111 17.74 19.71 9.00
C ILE A 111 18.79 19.00 8.16
N ALA A 112 18.53 17.75 7.79
CA ALA A 112 19.32 17.03 6.80
C ALA A 112 18.48 16.71 5.57
N VAL A 113 19.12 16.76 4.41
CA VAL A 113 18.46 16.53 3.12
C VAL A 113 19.26 15.51 2.34
N ARG A 114 18.57 14.48 1.86
CA ARG A 114 19.12 13.44 0.99
C ARG A 114 18.36 13.41 -0.33
N ASN A 115 19.07 13.45 -1.44
CA ASN A 115 18.48 13.26 -2.76
C ASN A 115 18.96 11.91 -3.31
N GLN A 116 18.03 11.15 -3.88
CA GLN A 116 18.28 9.85 -4.46
C GLN A 116 17.62 9.79 -5.84
N ARG A 117 18.31 9.16 -6.78
CA ARG A 117 17.77 8.81 -8.09
C ARG A 117 17.40 7.34 -8.04
N VAL A 118 16.17 7.02 -8.44
CA VAL A 118 15.68 5.65 -8.51
C VAL A 118 15.53 5.31 -10.00
N PRO A 119 16.46 4.52 -10.57
CA PRO A 119 16.29 3.99 -11.92
C PRO A 119 15.07 3.08 -11.98
N LEU A 120 14.28 3.20 -13.06
CA LEU A 120 13.04 2.46 -13.22
C LEU A 120 13.03 1.52 -14.42
N PHE A 121 13.99 1.60 -15.34
CA PHE A 121 14.01 0.66 -16.46
C PHE A 121 14.42 -0.75 -16.01
N GLY A 122 13.70 -1.75 -16.51
CA GLY A 122 13.98 -3.17 -16.22
C GLY A 122 13.55 -3.65 -14.83
N VAL A 123 12.93 -2.79 -14.01
CA VAL A 123 12.44 -3.17 -12.67
C VAL A 123 10.97 -3.56 -12.70
N ASP A 124 10.57 -4.41 -11.74
CA ASP A 124 9.16 -4.66 -11.47
C ASP A 124 8.48 -3.34 -11.03
N PRO A 125 7.45 -2.86 -11.74
CA PRO A 125 6.79 -1.63 -11.35
C PRO A 125 5.96 -1.74 -10.06
N PHE A 126 5.65 -2.94 -9.57
CA PHE A 126 4.81 -3.11 -8.39
C PHE A 126 5.57 -2.77 -7.10
N VAL A 127 5.23 -1.63 -6.50
CA VAL A 127 5.82 -1.21 -5.23
C VAL A 127 5.23 -2.02 -4.09
N ARG A 128 6.10 -2.81 -3.45
CA ARG A 128 5.76 -3.58 -2.25
C ARG A 128 5.87 -2.70 -1.01
N TYR A 129 5.05 -2.99 -0.01
CA TYR A 129 5.10 -2.29 1.27
C TYR A 129 4.86 -3.25 2.43
N GLU A 130 5.36 -2.86 3.60
CA GLU A 130 5.17 -3.55 4.86
C GLU A 130 4.56 -2.59 5.87
N CYS A 131 3.35 -2.91 6.32
CA CYS A 131 2.68 -2.25 7.43
C CYS A 131 2.48 -3.27 8.56
N PRO A 132 3.41 -3.38 9.51
CA PRO A 132 3.25 -4.30 10.63
C PRO A 132 2.01 -3.99 11.47
N THR A 133 1.49 -5.00 12.18
CA THR A 133 0.33 -4.84 13.08
C THR A 133 0.66 -3.99 14.30
N SER A 134 1.93 -3.95 14.70
CA SER A 134 2.49 -3.13 15.77
C SER A 134 3.50 -2.11 15.25
N GLY A 135 3.79 -1.08 16.04
CA GLY A 135 4.67 0.03 15.63
C GLY A 135 3.91 1.23 15.05
N ILE A 136 4.68 2.21 14.57
CA ILE A 136 4.16 3.53 14.17
C ILE A 136 4.36 3.86 12.69
N SER A 137 4.98 2.97 11.92
CA SER A 137 5.34 3.23 10.53
C SER A 137 5.02 2.08 9.60
N CYS A 138 4.80 2.44 8.33
CA CYS A 138 4.86 1.53 7.19
C CYS A 138 6.09 1.85 6.35
N VAL A 139 6.65 0.84 5.70
CA VAL A 139 7.82 0.97 4.83
C VAL A 139 7.47 0.54 3.41
N LEU A 140 7.71 1.41 2.44
CA LEU A 140 7.63 1.07 1.01
C LEU A 140 9.03 0.71 0.50
N ARG A 141 9.11 -0.37 -0.28
CA ARG A 141 10.34 -1.01 -0.74
C ARG A 141 10.79 -0.39 -2.07
N ASN A 142 12.09 -0.23 -2.26
CA ASN A 142 12.69 0.13 -3.54
C ASN A 142 12.50 -1.03 -4.53
N PRO A 143 11.93 -0.79 -5.73
CA PRO A 143 11.70 -1.86 -6.71
C PRO A 143 12.98 -2.46 -7.30
N ASN A 144 14.13 -1.78 -7.17
CA ASN A 144 15.41 -2.28 -7.71
C ASN A 144 16.02 -3.39 -6.85
N ASP A 145 16.00 -3.22 -5.53
CA ASP A 145 16.80 -4.03 -4.59
C ASP A 145 16.02 -4.46 -3.33
N GLY A 146 14.78 -4.03 -3.16
CA GLY A 146 13.96 -4.33 -1.98
C GLY A 146 14.39 -3.59 -0.70
N SER A 147 15.34 -2.66 -0.77
CA SER A 147 15.72 -1.82 0.36
C SER A 147 14.58 -0.88 0.78
N PRO A 148 14.54 -0.40 2.04
CA PRO A 148 13.59 0.64 2.43
C PRO A 148 13.77 1.92 1.60
N MET A 149 12.72 2.34 0.89
CA MET A 149 12.73 3.56 0.08
C MET A 149 12.01 4.72 0.76
N LEU A 150 10.85 4.44 1.38
CA LEU A 150 10.02 5.42 2.05
C LEU A 150 9.53 4.86 3.37
N THR A 151 9.55 5.69 4.42
CA THR A 151 8.92 5.36 5.71
C THR A 151 7.82 6.36 6.03
N ILE A 152 6.57 5.91 6.06
CA ILE A 152 5.41 6.75 6.36
C ILE A 152 4.80 6.37 7.71
N VAL A 153 3.95 7.23 8.28
CA VAL A 153 3.17 6.88 9.47
C VAL A 153 2.29 5.66 9.18
N ARG A 154 2.04 4.83 10.21
CA ARG A 154 1.26 3.60 10.06
C ARG A 154 -0.20 3.92 9.77
N ASP A 155 -0.52 3.90 8.48
CA ASP A 155 -1.87 3.89 7.94
C ASP A 155 -1.94 2.83 6.84
N HIS A 156 -2.70 1.75 7.08
CA HIS A 156 -2.78 0.63 6.13
C HIS A 156 -3.41 1.04 4.80
N LYS A 157 -4.41 1.94 4.82
CA LYS A 157 -5.08 2.40 3.61
C LYS A 157 -4.18 3.39 2.85
N GLY A 158 -3.55 4.31 3.57
CA GLY A 158 -2.60 5.28 3.03
C GLY A 158 -1.40 4.61 2.38
N ALA A 159 -0.83 3.58 3.02
CA ALA A 159 0.26 2.79 2.45
C ALA A 159 -0.15 2.02 1.20
N ALA A 160 -1.33 1.38 1.22
CA ALA A 160 -1.86 0.66 0.07
C ALA A 160 -2.10 1.60 -1.13
N GLU A 161 -2.69 2.77 -0.88
CA GLU A 161 -2.96 3.76 -1.92
C GLU A 161 -1.67 4.37 -2.47
N LEU A 162 -0.69 4.69 -1.61
CA LEU A 162 0.61 5.18 -2.05
C LEU A 162 1.36 4.13 -2.88
N ALA A 163 1.35 2.87 -2.46
CA ALA A 163 1.96 1.77 -3.21
C ALA A 163 1.29 1.59 -4.59
N LYS A 164 -0.04 1.65 -4.65
CA LYS A 164 -0.81 1.61 -5.90
C LYS A 164 -0.44 2.78 -6.83
N ALA A 165 -0.47 4.01 -6.31
CA ALA A 165 -0.16 5.22 -7.07
C ALA A 165 1.28 5.20 -7.60
N LEU A 166 2.26 4.82 -6.76
CA LEU A 166 3.65 4.65 -7.18
C LEU A 166 3.80 3.57 -8.26
N SER A 167 3.09 2.45 -8.13
CA SER A 167 3.16 1.37 -9.12
C SER A 167 2.63 1.81 -10.50
N PHE A 168 1.63 2.69 -10.53
CA PHE A 168 1.18 3.28 -11.78
C PHE A 168 2.12 4.37 -12.30
N LEU A 169 2.69 5.18 -11.41
CA LEU A 169 3.69 6.18 -11.77
C LEU A 169 4.91 5.53 -12.44
N ILE A 170 5.45 4.47 -11.83
CA ILE A 170 6.61 3.74 -12.37
C ILE A 170 6.29 3.17 -13.75
N ARG A 171 5.14 2.49 -13.92
CA ARG A 171 4.70 1.99 -15.23
C ARG A 171 4.59 3.10 -16.27
N ASN A 172 4.12 4.28 -15.89
CA ASN A 172 3.98 5.38 -16.83
C ASN A 172 5.33 5.98 -17.22
N LEU A 173 6.27 6.09 -16.27
CA LEU A 173 7.64 6.57 -16.50
C LEU A 173 8.47 5.59 -17.34
N GLN A 174 8.21 4.28 -17.24
CA GLN A 174 8.87 3.25 -18.04
C GLN A 174 8.46 3.25 -19.52
N LYS A 175 7.31 3.84 -19.89
CA LYS A 175 6.76 3.79 -21.26
C LYS A 175 7.37 4.80 -22.23
N GLY A 176 8.28 5.68 -21.76
CA GLY A 176 8.84 6.79 -22.57
C GLY A 176 7.94 8.00 -22.53
#